data_AF-A0A525L9A6-F1
#
_entry.id   AF-A0A525L9A6-F1
#
_cell.length_a   1.000
_cell.length_b   1.000
_cell.length_c   1.000
_cell.angle_alpha   90.00
_cell.angle_beta   90.00
_cell.angle_gamma   90.00
#
_symmetry.space_group_name_H-M   'P 1'
#
loop_
_entity.id
_entity.type
_entity.pdbx_description
1 polymer ?
#
loop_
_entity_poly.entity_id
_entity_poly.type
_entity_poly.pdbx_seq_one_letter_code
_entity_poly.pdbx_strand_id
1 'polypeptide(L)' 'MQDGADIIAIEEVYTLLGVRRDGVASVVDLVADSSAHAHHRAATLLREHASCEAVEIWRDGVLVETVGREA' A
#
# COMPACT_ATOMS: atom_id res chain seq x y z
N MET A 1 -36.04 21.78 -3.39
CA MET A 1 -34.67 22.10 -2.94
C MET A 1 -34.30 21.00 -1.96
N GLN A 2 -33.73 19.91 -2.47
CA GLN A 2 -33.20 18.83 -1.64
C GLN A 2 -31.73 19.14 -1.45
N ASP A 3 -31.33 19.48 -0.22
CA ASP A 3 -29.93 19.44 0.18
C ASP A 3 -29.52 17.96 0.20
N GLY A 4 -29.09 17.48 -0.97
CA GLY A 4 -28.40 16.21 -1.08
C GLY A 4 -27.05 16.39 -0.42
N ALA A 5 -26.92 15.93 0.83
CA ALA A 5 -25.63 15.82 1.48
C ALA A 5 -24.75 14.93 0.60
N ASP A 6 -23.80 15.55 -0.11
CA ASP A 6 -22.72 14.83 -0.77
C ASP A 6 -22.00 14.05 0.34
N ILE A 7 -22.26 12.74 0.40
CA ILE A 7 -21.44 11.84 1.20
C ILE A 7 -20.10 11.80 0.49
N ILE A 8 -19.16 12.61 0.96
CA ILE A 8 -17.76 12.49 0.58
C ILE A 8 -17.31 11.13 1.11
N ALA A 9 -17.33 10.12 0.24
CA ALA A 9 -16.66 8.87 0.52
C ALA A 9 -15.18 9.21 0.75
N ILE A 10 -14.70 9.03 1.96
CA ILE A 10 -13.28 9.20 2.27
C ILE A 10 -12.59 8.03 1.58
N GLU A 11 -11.95 8.29 0.44
CA GLU A 11 -11.13 7.29 -0.24
C GLU A 11 -10.01 6.86 0.71
N GLU A 12 -9.88 5.55 0.90
CA GLU A 12 -8.82 4.99 1.74
C GLU A 12 -7.51 5.10 0.97
N VAL A 13 -6.52 5.79 1.54
CA VAL A 13 -5.21 5.96 0.93
C VAL A 13 -4.19 5.11 1.68
N TYR A 14 -3.54 4.22 0.93
CA TYR A 14 -2.49 3.34 1.41
C TYR A 14 -1.13 3.79 0.87
N THR A 15 -0.11 3.70 1.72
CA THR A 15 1.30 3.87 1.34
C THR A 15 1.96 2.51 1.29
N LEU A 16 2.57 2.18 0.15
CA LEU A 16 3.33 0.95 -0.05
C LEU A 16 4.82 1.27 0.00
N LEU A 17 5.55 0.66 0.92
CA LEU A 17 7.00 0.84 1.04
C LEU A 17 7.72 -0.46 0.66
N GLY A 18 8.49 -0.44 -0.42
CA GLY A 18 9.38 -1.54 -0.80
C GLY A 18 10.63 -1.55 0.05
N VAL A 19 10.74 -2.52 0.97
CA VAL A 19 11.81 -2.62 1.97
C VAL A 19 12.84 -3.65 1.54
N ARG A 20 14.12 -3.23 1.53
CA ARG A 20 15.28 -4.09 1.25
C ARG A 20 15.66 -4.91 2.48
N ARG A 21 16.52 -5.92 2.30
CA ARG A 21 17.05 -6.76 3.39
C ARG A 21 17.69 -5.97 4.54
N ASP A 22 18.31 -4.83 4.23
CA ASP A 22 18.96 -3.95 5.21
C ASP A 22 17.96 -3.04 5.95
N GLY A 23 16.65 -3.21 5.73
CA GLY A 23 15.59 -2.42 6.35
C GLY A 23 15.36 -1.07 5.69
N VAL A 24 16.08 -0.75 4.60
CA VAL A 24 15.91 0.52 3.89
C VAL A 24 14.71 0.44 2.95
N ALA A 25 13.74 1.36 3.12
CA ALA A 25 12.70 1.59 2.12
C ALA A 25 13.33 2.24 0.88
N SER A 26 13.22 1.56 -0.27
CA SER A 26 13.87 1.97 -1.53
C SER A 26 12.87 2.33 -2.63
N VAL A 27 11.59 1.99 -2.44
CA VAL A 27 10.50 2.30 -3.35
C VAL A 27 9.28 2.72 -2.54
N VAL A 28 8.53 3.69 -3.04
CA VAL A 28 7.27 4.16 -2.45
C VAL A 28 6.21 4.23 -3.54
N ASP A 29 5.01 3.76 -3.24
CA ASP A 29 3.82 3.92 -4.09
C ASP A 29 2.60 4.28 -3.23
N LEU A 30 1.61 4.93 -3.83
CA LEU A 30 0.38 5.36 -3.17
C LEU A 30 -0.84 4.75 -3.87
N VAL A 31 -1.74 4.15 -3.10
CA VAL A 31 -2.95 3.49 -3.60
C VAL A 31 -4.17 4.12 -2.92
N ALA A 32 -4.99 4.82 -3.70
CA ALA A 32 -6.28 5.38 -3.24
C ALA A 32 -7.41 4.44 -3.66
N ASP A 33 -7.47 3.26 -3.03
CA ASP A 33 -8.41 2.18 -3.33
C ASP A 33 -8.54 1.30 -2.06
N SER A 34 -9.29 0.21 -2.15
CA SER A 34 -9.46 -0.80 -1.12
C SER A 34 -8.16 -1.48 -0.66
N SER A 35 -8.19 -2.01 0.56
CA SER A 35 -7.12 -2.84 1.13
C SER A 35 -6.73 -4.04 0.24
N ALA A 36 -7.70 -4.67 -0.42
CA ALA A 36 -7.46 -5.78 -1.34
C ALA A 36 -6.65 -5.33 -2.57
N HIS A 37 -6.93 -4.14 -3.10
CA HIS A 37 -6.14 -3.55 -4.18
C HIS A 37 -4.73 -3.22 -3.70
N ALA A 38 -4.60 -2.59 -2.52
CA ALA A 38 -3.30 -2.29 -1.93
C ALA A 38 -2.43 -3.55 -1.77
N HIS A 39 -3.01 -4.65 -1.30
CA HIS A 39 -2.33 -5.94 -1.20
C HIS A 39 -1.89 -6.48 -2.58
N HIS A 40 -2.78 -6.47 -3.58
CA HIS A 40 -2.44 -6.89 -4.94
C HIS A 40 -1.33 -6.03 -5.55
N ARG A 41 -1.36 -4.72 -5.31
CA ARG A 41 -0.33 -3.80 -5.77
C ARG A 41 0.99 -4.06 -5.06
N ALA A 42 0.99 -4.33 -3.75
CA ALA A 42 2.19 -4.70 -2.99
C ALA A 42 2.88 -5.95 -3.57
N ALA A 43 2.11 -7.01 -3.86
CA ALA A 43 2.63 -8.22 -4.50
C ALA A 43 3.20 -7.95 -5.91
N THR A 44 2.61 -7.02 -6.65
CA THR A 44 3.12 -6.59 -7.96
C THR A 44 4.41 -5.78 -7.83
N LEU A 45 4.47 -4.86 -6.88
CA LEU A 45 5.64 -4.05 -6.54
C LEU A 45 6.84 -4.93 -6.19
N LEU A 46 6.64 -6.01 -5.43
CA LEU A 46 7.68 -7.00 -5.14
C LEU A 46 8.20 -7.69 -6.41
N ARG A 47 7.33 -8.02 -7.36
CA ARG A 47 7.76 -8.64 -8.64
C ARG A 47 8.53 -7.66 -9.50
N GLU A 48 8.14 -6.38 -9.52
CA GLU A 48 8.79 -5.31 -10.30
C GLU A 48 10.15 -4.90 -9.72
N HIS A 49 10.29 -4.91 -8.39
CA HIS A 49 11.49 -4.42 -7.70
C HIS A 49 12.23 -5.55 -6.97
N ALA A 50 13.05 -6.29 -7.72
CA ALA A 50 13.83 -7.43 -7.23
C ALA A 50 14.76 -7.11 -6.03
N SER A 51 15.11 -5.85 -5.81
CA SER A 51 15.93 -5.39 -4.68
C SER A 51 15.18 -5.43 -3.34
N CYS A 52 13.86 -5.38 -3.34
CA CYS A 52 13.03 -5.42 -2.13
C CYS A 52 12.83 -6.87 -1.67
N GLU A 53 12.90 -7.11 -0.37
CA GLU A 53 12.60 -8.40 0.26
C GLU A 53 11.15 -8.46 0.76
N ALA A 54 10.59 -7.31 1.12
CA ALA A 54 9.20 -7.16 1.52
C ALA A 54 8.60 -5.84 1.00
N VAL A 55 7.27 -5.74 1.00
CA VAL A 55 6.53 -4.49 0.88
C VAL A 55 5.67 -4.32 2.13
N GLU A 56 5.82 -3.18 2.79
CA GLU A 56 4.96 -2.78 3.90
C GLU A 56 3.78 -1.97 3.39
N ILE A 57 2.59 -2.27 3.90
CA ILE A 57 1.35 -1.56 3.59
C ILE A 57 0.97 -0.72 4.80
N TRP A 58 0.95 0.59 4.61
CA TRP A 58 0.65 1.57 5.65
C TRP A 58 -0.64 2.31 5.35
N ARG A 59 -1.37 2.69 6.40
CA ARG A 59 -2.54 3.55 6.33
C ARG A 59 -2.59 4.43 7.57
N ASP A 60 -2.80 5.73 7.39
CA ASP A 60 -2.95 6.70 8.50
C ASP A 60 -1.80 6.62 9.53
N GLY A 61 -0.58 6.35 9.05
CA GLY A 61 0.62 6.19 9.89
C GLY A 61 0.74 4.86 10.63
N VAL A 62 -0.16 3.91 10.37
CA VAL A 62 -0.18 2.58 10.97
C VAL A 62 0.23 1.53 9.93
N LEU A 63 1.14 0.63 10.31
CA LEU A 63 1.46 -0.55 9.51
C LEU A 63 0.28 -1.52 9.55
N VAL A 64 -0.32 -1.78 8.41
CA VAL A 64 -1.47 -2.68 8.23
C VAL A 64 -1.00 -4.11 8.00
N GLU A 65 -0.03 -4.30 7.11
CA GLU A 65 0.44 -5.61 6.67
C GLU A 65 1.87 -5.52 6.13
N THR A 66 2.61 -6.65 6.16
CA THR A 66 3.86 -6.83 5.43
C THR A 66 3.72 -8.00 4.46
N VAL A 67 3.90 -7.74 3.17
CA VAL A 67 3.92 -8.75 2.12
C VAL A 67 5.38 -9.13 1.85
N GLY A 68 5.72 -10.41 2.01
CA GLY A 68 7.06 -10.94 1.71
C GLY A 68 7.14 -11.61 0.34
N ARG A 69 8.36 -11.93 -0.11
CA ARG A 69 8.53 -12.94 -1.16
C ARG A 69 8.23 -14.30 -0.55
N GLU A 70 7.24 -15.02 -1.08
CA GLU A 70 7.11 -16.45 -0.79
C GLU A 70 8.39 -17.15 -1.26
N ALA A 71 8.92 -18.06 -0.43
CA ALA A 71 10.20 -18.74 -0.64
C ALA A 71 10.15 -19.76 -1.78
#